data_AF-A0A0G0FK15-F1
#
_entry.id   AF-A0A0G0FK15-F1
#
_cell.length_a   1.000
_cell.length_b   1.000
_cell.length_c   1.000
_cell.angle_alpha   90.00
_cell.angle_beta   90.00
_cell.angle_gamma   90.00
#
_symmetry.space_group_name_H-M   'P 1'
#
loop_
_entity.id
_entity.type
_entity.pdbx_description
1 polymer ?
#
loop_
_entity_poly.entity_id
_entity_poly.type
_entity_poly.pdbx_seq_one_letter_code
_entity_poly.pdbx_strand_id
1 'polypeptide(L)'
;MAKKITKKIKHFVTKFNAATAKMAGDKVGVSITVYEDRTYDFVVKTPPVTGLILKAAGVEKGSGKNTTTKVGKITRAQALEIANKKRADLNAKDDEGAINIVAGSARSMGIEVK
;
A
#
# COMPACT_ATOMS: atom_id res chain seq x y z
N MET A 1 3.60 13.53 -33.05
CA MET A 1 3.32 12.21 -32.43
C MET A 1 2.59 12.24 -31.07
N ALA A 2 2.12 13.39 -30.56
CA ALA A 2 1.47 13.50 -29.24
C ALA A 2 -0.03 13.08 -29.18
N LYS A 3 -0.72 12.93 -30.32
CA LYS A 3 -2.19 12.76 -30.38
C LYS A 3 -2.70 11.32 -30.24
N LYS A 4 -1.85 10.28 -30.29
CA LYS A 4 -2.29 8.85 -30.23
C LYS A 4 -2.23 8.21 -28.84
N ILE A 5 -1.55 8.82 -27.86
CA ILE A 5 -1.44 8.29 -26.48
C ILE A 5 -2.74 8.55 -25.69
N THR A 6 -3.48 9.60 -26.02
CA THR A 6 -4.68 10.07 -25.30
C THR A 6 -5.88 9.11 -25.34
N LYS A 7 -6.01 8.25 -26.36
CA LYS A 7 -7.10 7.25 -26.44
C LYS A 7 -6.92 6.09 -25.45
N LYS A 8 -5.68 5.70 -25.12
CA LYS A 8 -5.39 4.60 -24.20
C LYS A 8 -5.58 4.99 -22.73
N ILE A 9 -5.37 6.27 -22.40
CA ILE A 9 -5.55 6.82 -21.05
C ILE A 9 -7.00 6.76 -20.58
N LYS A 10 -7.99 7.15 -21.41
CA LYS A 10 -9.42 7.05 -21.01
C LYS A 10 -9.85 5.61 -20.70
N HIS A 11 -9.36 4.65 -21.48
CA HIS A 11 -9.66 3.23 -21.26
C HIS A 11 -9.00 2.70 -19.99
N PHE A 12 -7.75 3.10 -19.72
CA PHE A 12 -7.05 2.81 -18.47
C PHE A 12 -7.78 3.41 -17.26
N VAL A 13 -8.15 4.70 -17.28
CA VAL A 13 -8.86 5.35 -16.15
C VAL A 13 -10.18 4.64 -15.86
N THR A 14 -10.92 4.22 -16.89
CA THR A 14 -12.21 3.52 -16.70
C THR A 14 -11.99 2.13 -16.08
N LYS A 15 -11.02 1.35 -16.58
CA LYS A 15 -10.67 0.04 -16.01
C LYS A 15 -10.11 0.15 -14.59
N PHE A 16 -9.27 1.14 -14.36
CA PHE A 16 -8.69 1.43 -13.05
C PHE A 16 -9.78 1.81 -12.05
N ASN A 17 -10.68 2.73 -12.40
CA ASN A 17 -11.80 3.10 -11.54
C ASN A 17 -12.72 1.91 -11.25
N ALA A 18 -13.00 1.05 -12.23
CA ALA A 18 -13.79 -0.15 -12.01
C ALA A 18 -13.10 -1.16 -11.06
N ALA A 19 -11.78 -1.36 -11.22
CA ALA A 19 -10.99 -2.24 -10.37
C ALA A 19 -10.80 -1.70 -8.94
N THR A 20 -10.72 -0.37 -8.80
CA THR A 20 -10.48 0.31 -7.51
C THR A 20 -11.74 0.80 -6.81
N ALA A 21 -12.91 0.72 -7.46
CA ALA A 21 -14.20 1.08 -6.86
C ALA A 21 -14.46 0.36 -5.54
N LYS A 22 -14.01 -0.90 -5.40
CA LYS A 22 -14.12 -1.69 -4.16
C LYS A 22 -13.11 -1.30 -3.09
N MET A 23 -12.07 -0.54 -3.44
CA MET A 23 -11.03 -0.03 -2.55
C MET A 23 -11.13 1.51 -2.40
N ALA A 24 -12.30 2.08 -2.68
CA ALA A 24 -12.56 3.50 -2.59
C ALA A 24 -12.26 4.02 -1.17
N GLY A 25 -11.36 4.99 -1.05
CA GLY A 25 -10.90 5.53 0.23
C GLY A 25 -9.52 5.03 0.70
N ASP A 26 -8.93 4.08 -0.03
CA ASP A 26 -7.54 3.64 0.17
C ASP A 26 -6.64 4.12 -0.98
N LYS A 27 -5.48 4.70 -0.63
CA LYS A 27 -4.47 5.08 -1.63
C LYS A 27 -3.84 3.80 -2.19
N VAL A 28 -4.33 3.32 -3.32
CA VAL A 28 -3.79 2.15 -4.02
C VAL A 28 -2.69 2.55 -5.00
N GLY A 29 -1.60 1.79 -5.00
CA GLY A 29 -0.50 1.97 -5.95
C GLY A 29 -0.79 1.24 -7.26
N VAL A 30 -0.34 1.78 -8.39
CA VAL A 30 -0.42 1.11 -9.69
C VAL A 30 0.98 0.96 -10.26
N SER A 31 1.34 -0.25 -10.66
CA SER A 31 2.53 -0.51 -11.45
C SER A 31 2.12 -0.62 -12.91
N ILE A 32 2.66 0.25 -13.77
CA ILE A 32 2.41 0.21 -15.21
C ILE A 32 3.69 -0.23 -15.88
N THR A 33 3.64 -1.36 -16.58
CA THR A 33 4.71 -1.85 -17.44
C THR A 33 4.37 -1.47 -18.87
N VAL A 34 5.27 -0.76 -19.55
CA VAL A 34 5.09 -0.33 -20.94
C VAL A 34 6.08 -1.07 -21.83
N TYR A 35 5.57 -1.67 -22.91
CA TYR A 35 6.36 -2.41 -23.88
C TYR A 35 6.67 -1.57 -25.13
N GLU A 36 7.67 -1.96 -25.92
CA GLU A 36 8.11 -1.23 -27.12
C GLU A 36 7.04 -1.14 -28.22
N ASP A 37 6.15 -2.13 -28.28
CA ASP A 37 4.98 -2.14 -29.16
C ASP A 37 3.88 -1.15 -28.72
N ARG A 38 4.13 -0.37 -27.66
CA ARG A 38 3.22 0.59 -27.04
C ARG A 38 2.00 -0.08 -26.40
N THR A 39 2.07 -1.36 -26.08
CA THR A 39 1.14 -2.01 -25.16
C THR A 39 1.51 -1.69 -23.70
N TYR A 40 0.53 -1.86 -22.81
CA TYR A 40 0.71 -1.56 -21.40
C TYR A 40 -0.02 -2.61 -20.58
N ASP A 41 0.66 -3.14 -19.58
CA ASP A 41 0.06 -3.94 -18.52
C ASP A 41 0.04 -3.11 -17.24
N PHE A 42 -1.06 -3.18 -16.51
CA PHE A 42 -1.17 -2.51 -15.22
C PHE A 42 -1.60 -3.48 -14.14
N VAL A 43 -0.87 -3.46 -13.03
CA VAL A 43 -1.18 -4.23 -11.83
C VAL A 43 -1.55 -3.23 -10.74
N VAL A 44 -2.79 -3.34 -10.25
CA VAL A 44 -3.26 -2.60 -9.08
C VAL A 44 -2.71 -3.31 -7.84
N LYS A 45 -1.83 -2.63 -7.10
CA LYS A 45 -1.27 -3.13 -5.85
C LYS A 45 -2.18 -2.76 -4.69
N THR A 46 -2.17 -3.56 -3.64
CA THR A 46 -2.87 -3.22 -2.39
C THR A 46 -2.34 -1.91 -1.78
N PRO A 47 -3.15 -1.22 -0.97
CA PRO A 47 -2.73 0.01 -0.29
C PRO A 47 -1.41 -0.16 0.47
N PRO A 48 -0.57 0.89 0.54
CA PRO A 48 0.73 0.82 1.18
C PRO A 48 0.59 0.43 2.65
N VAL A 49 1.51 -0.38 3.15
CA VAL A 49 1.56 -0.82 4.55
C VAL A 49 1.52 0.39 5.49
N THR A 50 2.22 1.47 5.12
CA THR A 50 2.21 2.78 5.77
C THR A 50 0.80 3.31 5.99
N GLY A 51 -0.06 3.31 4.96
CA GLY A 51 -1.43 3.83 5.07
C GLY A 51 -2.31 2.96 5.96
N LEU A 52 -2.13 1.64 5.90
CA LEU A 52 -2.87 0.69 6.74
C LEU A 52 -2.47 0.80 8.22
N ILE A 53 -1.18 0.95 8.51
CA ILE A 53 -0.68 1.15 9.87
C ILE A 53 -1.18 2.49 10.43
N LEU A 54 -1.13 3.58 9.65
CA LEU A 54 -1.63 4.89 10.07
C LEU A 54 -3.13 4.84 10.43
N LYS A 55 -3.93 4.16 9.60
CA LYS A 55 -5.36 3.90 9.89
C LYS A 55 -5.56 3.07 11.17
N ALA A 56 -4.78 1.99 11.35
CA ALA A 56 -4.89 1.14 12.53
C ALA A 56 -4.41 1.82 13.82
N ALA A 57 -3.42 2.72 13.71
CA ALA A 57 -2.88 3.51 14.81
C ALA A 57 -3.68 4.79 15.09
N GLY A 58 -4.66 5.13 14.25
CA GLY A 58 -5.48 6.33 14.40
C GLY A 58 -4.72 7.65 14.19
N VAL A 59 -3.62 7.63 13.45
CA VAL A 59 -2.77 8.82 13.22
C VAL A 59 -2.70 9.20 11.76
N GLU A 60 -2.77 10.50 11.46
CA GLU A 60 -2.75 11.00 10.08
C GLU A 60 -1.35 11.14 9.50
N LYS A 61 -0.33 11.31 10.36
CA LYS A 61 1.08 11.47 9.98
C LYS A 61 2.00 10.59 10.83
N GLY A 62 3.01 10.01 10.19
CA GLY A 62 4.11 9.32 10.87
C GLY A 62 5.02 10.30 11.61
N SER A 63 5.85 9.79 12.52
CA SER A 63 6.81 10.60 13.25
C SER A 63 7.91 11.11 12.33
N GLY A 64 8.07 12.43 12.26
CA GLY A 64 9.24 13.06 11.60
C GLY A 64 10.55 12.85 12.37
N LYS A 65 10.49 12.41 13.64
CA LYS A 65 11.63 12.05 14.48
C LYS A 65 11.36 10.72 15.19
N ASN A 66 11.32 9.65 14.41
CA ASN A 66 11.03 8.29 14.88
C ASN A 66 11.89 7.82 16.09
N THR A 67 13.14 8.27 16.20
CA THR A 67 14.02 7.96 17.34
C THR A 67 13.60 8.66 18.64
N THR A 68 12.93 9.82 18.56
CA THR A 68 12.66 10.68 19.72
C THR A 68 11.18 10.70 20.11
N THR A 69 10.26 10.61 19.15
CA THR A 69 8.82 10.63 19.41
C THR A 69 8.11 9.48 18.71
N LYS A 70 7.46 8.63 19.50
CA LYS A 70 6.55 7.61 18.99
C LYS A 70 5.16 8.22 18.87
N VAL A 71 4.59 8.17 17.67
CA VAL A 71 3.31 8.83 17.35
C VAL A 71 2.10 7.92 17.51
N GLY A 72 2.29 6.61 17.66
CA GLY A 72 1.17 5.68 17.85
C GLY A 72 1.62 4.30 18.28
N LYS A 73 0.64 3.45 18.59
CA LYS A 73 0.86 2.03 18.90
C LYS A 73 -0.18 1.18 18.18
N ILE A 74 0.23 0.01 17.73
CA ILE A 74 -0.67 -1.02 17.18
C ILE A 74 -0.41 -2.34 17.89
N THR A 75 -1.42 -3.19 17.97
CA THR A 75 -1.27 -4.55 18.52
C THR A 75 -0.74 -5.53 17.49
N ARG A 76 -0.12 -6.63 17.93
CA ARG A 76 0.25 -7.76 17.08
C ARG A 76 -0.94 -8.32 16.28
N ALA A 77 -2.13 -8.35 16.87
CA ALA A 77 -3.35 -8.76 16.18
C ALA A 77 -3.68 -7.82 15.00
N GLN A 78 -3.63 -6.51 15.21
CA GLN A 78 -3.83 -5.52 14.13
C GLN A 78 -2.73 -5.61 13.07
N ALA A 79 -1.48 -5.84 13.48
CA ALA A 79 -0.37 -6.05 12.55
C ALA A 79 -0.59 -7.29 11.68
N LEU A 80 -1.13 -8.38 12.24
CA LEU A 80 -1.49 -9.59 11.52
C LEU A 80 -2.66 -9.35 10.55
N GLU A 81 -3.69 -8.61 10.96
CA GLU A 81 -4.80 -8.25 10.05
C GLU A 81 -4.32 -7.40 8.87
N ILE A 82 -3.43 -6.43 9.13
CA ILE A 82 -2.79 -5.61 8.09
C ILE A 82 -1.95 -6.48 7.17
N ALA A 83 -1.15 -7.39 7.75
CA ALA A 83 -0.33 -8.33 6.99
C ALA A 83 -1.17 -9.27 6.13
N ASN A 84 -2.30 -9.77 6.64
CA ASN A 84 -3.23 -10.62 5.90
C ASN A 84 -3.90 -9.87 4.74
N LYS A 85 -4.33 -8.63 4.96
CA LYS A 85 -4.84 -7.75 3.89
C LYS A 85 -3.80 -7.47 2.81
N LYS A 86 -2.52 -7.43 3.19
CA LYS A 86 -1.37 -7.16 2.32
C LYS A 86 -0.71 -8.46 1.82
N ARG A 87 -1.20 -9.65 2.18
CA ARG A 87 -0.48 -10.92 2.00
C ARG A 87 -0.17 -11.22 0.53
N ALA A 88 -1.06 -10.82 -0.38
CA ALA A 88 -0.86 -10.95 -1.82
C ALA A 88 0.33 -10.12 -2.36
N ASP A 89 0.75 -9.07 -1.65
CA ASP A 89 1.86 -8.19 -2.01
C ASP A 89 3.08 -8.36 -1.08
N LEU A 90 3.01 -9.23 -0.07
CA LEU A 90 4.08 -9.50 0.88
C LEU A 90 4.81 -10.79 0.52
N ASN A 91 6.14 -10.75 0.60
CA ASN A 91 6.99 -11.94 0.46
C ASN A 91 7.11 -12.74 1.78
N ALA A 92 6.13 -12.63 2.68
CA ALA A 92 6.16 -13.30 3.98
C ALA A 92 5.92 -14.81 3.79
N LYS A 93 6.77 -15.64 4.38
CA LYS A 93 6.63 -17.11 4.35
C LYS A 93 5.62 -17.62 5.38
N ASP A 94 5.54 -16.92 6.51
CA ASP A 94 4.78 -17.28 7.69
C ASP A 94 4.15 -16.02 8.33
N ASP A 95 3.18 -16.23 9.21
CA ASP A 95 2.40 -15.16 9.83
C ASP A 95 3.27 -14.28 10.73
N GLU A 96 4.28 -14.84 11.40
CA GLU A 96 5.24 -14.08 12.21
C GLU A 96 6.16 -13.20 11.34
N GLY A 97 6.64 -13.72 10.22
CA GLY A 97 7.40 -12.99 9.22
C GLY A 97 6.58 -11.84 8.64
N ALA A 98 5.28 -12.06 8.43
CA ALA A 98 4.36 -11.03 7.95
C ALA A 98 4.18 -9.92 9.01
N ILE A 99 4.02 -10.28 10.28
CA ILE A 99 3.98 -9.33 11.40
C ILE A 99 5.31 -8.55 11.49
N ASN A 100 6.46 -9.22 11.34
CA ASN A 100 7.78 -8.57 11.41
C ASN A 100 7.98 -7.54 10.28
N ILE A 101 7.50 -7.82 9.07
CA ILE A 101 7.57 -6.84 7.96
C ILE A 101 6.71 -5.61 8.27
N VAL A 102 5.51 -5.80 8.79
CA VAL A 102 4.62 -4.71 9.23
C VAL A 102 5.24 -3.95 10.40
N ALA A 103 5.84 -4.65 11.36
CA ALA A 103 6.49 -4.05 12.52
C ALA A 103 7.74 -3.24 12.14
N GLY A 104 8.55 -3.72 11.19
CA GLY A 104 9.66 -2.96 10.64
C GLY A 104 9.19 -1.65 9.99
N SER A 105 8.10 -1.71 9.23
CA SER A 105 7.48 -0.52 8.63
C SER A 105 6.94 0.43 9.69
N ALA A 106 6.26 -0.09 10.72
CA ALA A 106 5.74 0.68 11.84
C ALA A 106 6.87 1.40 12.61
N ARG A 107 7.96 0.69 12.89
CA ARG A 107 9.14 1.23 13.58
C ARG A 107 9.74 2.42 12.84
N SER A 108 9.90 2.33 11.52
CA SER A 108 10.42 3.43 10.70
C SER A 108 9.55 4.69 10.78
N MET A 109 8.24 4.52 10.99
CA MET A 109 7.28 5.62 11.16
C MET A 109 7.13 6.11 12.59
N GLY A 110 7.85 5.53 13.55
CA GLY A 110 7.68 5.84 14.97
C GLY A 110 6.38 5.29 15.57
N ILE A 111 5.88 4.16 15.07
CA ILE A 111 4.73 3.44 15.62
C ILE A 111 5.23 2.16 16.30
N GLU A 112 4.84 1.97 17.56
CA GLU A 112 5.24 0.80 18.34
C GLU A 112 4.26 -0.35 18.16
N VAL A 113 4.76 -1.54 17.82
CA VAL A 113 3.95 -2.75 17.79
C VAL A 113 4.07 -3.45 19.15
N LYS A 114 2.94 -3.69 19.82
CA LYS A 114 2.85 -4.42 21.10
C LYS A 114 2.17 -5.77 20.93
#